data_AF-A0A645G6B4-F1
#
_entry.id   AF-A0A645G6B4-F1
#
_cell.length_a   1.000
_cell.length_b   1.000
_cell.length_c   1.000
_cell.angle_alpha   90.00
_cell.angle_beta   90.00
_cell.angle_gamma   90.00
#
_symmetry.space_group_name_H-M   'P 1'
#
loop_
_entity.id
_entity.type
_entity.pdbx_description
1 polymer ?
#
loop_
_entity_poly.entity_id
_entity_poly.type
_entity_poly.pdbx_seq_one_letter_code
_entity_poly.pdbx_strand_id
1 'polypeptide(L)'
;MCVVGVGLPQIGPEREAIREQAESSGHNGFDIAYRYPGMHKVLQAAGRLIRSDSDRGVLLLCDDRYGQPGYSGLLPPHYRVTRARGREIEGHIKEFWGREQ
;
A
#
# COMPACT_ATOMS: atom_id res chain seq x y z
N MET A 1 -0.96 -13.65 -6.76
CA MET A 1 0.00 -12.53 -6.61
C MET A 1 -0.75 -11.23 -6.85
N CYS A 2 -0.57 -10.23 -5.99
CA CYS A 2 -1.16 -8.90 -6.12
C CYS A 2 -0.04 -7.87 -6.25
N VAL A 3 -0.15 -6.95 -7.20
CA VAL A 3 0.82 -5.86 -7.41
C VAL A 3 0.09 -4.55 -7.22
N VAL A 4 0.58 -3.72 -6.30
CA VAL A 4 -0.13 -2.51 -5.87
C VAL A 4 0.84 -1.33 -5.80
N GLY A 5 0.60 -0.32 -6.64
CA GLY A 5 1.20 1.01 -6.47
C GLY A 5 0.40 1.85 -5.46
N VAL A 6 0.93 2.99 -5.00
CA VAL A 6 0.26 3.82 -3.98
C VAL A 6 -1.10 4.37 -4.45
N GLY A 7 -1.35 4.39 -5.76
CA GLY A 7 -2.66 4.67 -6.33
C GLY A 7 -3.27 5.98 -5.80
N LEU A 8 -2.45 7.03 -5.66
CA LEU A 8 -2.95 8.32 -5.17
C LEU A 8 -4.13 8.75 -6.05
N PRO A 9 -5.22 9.26 -5.44
CA PRO A 9 -6.34 9.81 -6.21
C PRO A 9 -5.84 10.80 -7.27
N GLN A 10 -6.50 10.84 -8.42
CA GLN A 10 -6.22 11.87 -9.42
C GLN A 10 -6.40 13.25 -8.78
N ILE A 11 -5.48 14.16 -9.09
CA ILE A 11 -5.56 15.55 -8.67
C ILE A 11 -6.77 16.16 -9.38
N GLY A 12 -7.66 16.79 -8.62
CA GLY A 12 -8.89 17.37 -9.13
C GLY A 12 -9.48 18.37 -8.14
N PRO A 13 -10.38 19.26 -8.60
CA PRO A 13 -10.89 20.35 -7.80
C PRO A 13 -11.61 19.88 -6.53
N GLU A 14 -12.30 18.74 -6.58
CA GLU A 14 -12.95 18.15 -5.41
C GLU A 14 -11.93 17.73 -4.33
N ARG A 15 -10.83 17.08 -4.74
CA ARG A 15 -9.79 16.64 -3.81
C ARG A 15 -9.03 17.81 -3.21
N GLU A 16 -8.84 18.87 -3.98
CA GLU A 16 -8.22 20.09 -3.48
C GLU A 16 -9.14 20.82 -2.48
N ALA A 17 -10.45 20.90 -2.75
CA ALA A 17 -11.41 21.44 -1.79
C ALA A 17 -11.41 20.66 -0.45
N ILE A 18 -11.36 19.31 -0.51
CA ILE A 18 -11.22 18.48 0.71
C ILE A 18 -9.91 18.79 1.44
N ARG A 19 -8.81 18.93 0.70
CA ARG A 19 -7.50 19.26 1.27
C ARG A 19 -7.54 20.61 1.97
N GLU A 20 -8.02 21.66 1.30
CA GLU A 20 -8.10 23.03 1.85
C GLU A 20 -9.00 23.09 3.08
N GLN A 21 -10.14 22.39 3.05
CA GLN A 21 -11.05 22.32 4.19
C GLN A 21 -10.39 21.60 5.39
N ALA A 22 -9.71 20.49 5.15
CA ALA A 22 -8.97 19.77 6.20
C ALA A 22 -7.84 20.61 6.79
N GLU A 23 -7.08 21.31 5.94
CA GLU A 23 -5.97 22.18 6.37
C GLU A 23 -6.49 23.36 7.20
N SER A 24 -7.58 24.02 6.78
CA SER A 24 -8.21 25.10 7.55
C SER A 24 -8.82 24.64 8.88
N SER A 25 -9.10 23.34 9.01
CA SER A 25 -9.56 22.70 10.25
C SER A 25 -8.40 22.24 11.16
N GLY A 26 -7.14 22.50 10.79
CA GLY A 26 -5.95 22.13 11.57
C GLY A 26 -5.50 20.67 11.40
N HIS A 27 -6.00 19.96 10.39
CA HIS A 27 -5.54 18.62 10.03
C HIS A 27 -4.54 18.65 8.89
N ASN A 28 -3.81 17.56 8.67
CA ASN A 28 -2.99 17.41 7.47
C ASN A 28 -3.90 17.18 6.26
N GLY A 29 -4.12 18.21 5.45
CA GLY A 29 -5.04 18.15 4.33
C GLY A 29 -4.62 17.13 3.27
N PHE A 30 -3.31 16.93 3.08
CA PHE A 30 -2.80 15.93 2.14
C PHE A 30 -3.16 14.51 2.59
N ASP A 31 -3.05 14.22 3.88
CA ASP A 31 -3.36 12.90 4.43
C ASP A 31 -4.82 12.53 4.23
N ILE A 32 -5.71 13.48 4.52
CA ILE A 32 -7.15 13.28 4.40
C ILE A 32 -7.59 13.19 2.93
N ALA A 33 -7.11 14.10 2.08
CA ALA A 33 -7.58 14.16 0.70
C ALA A 33 -6.95 13.08 -0.20
N TYR A 34 -5.70 12.68 0.04
CA TYR A 34 -4.93 11.85 -0.88
C TYR A 34 -4.36 10.58 -0.25
N ARG A 35 -3.65 10.68 0.89
CA ARG A 35 -2.90 9.54 1.45
C ARG A 35 -3.81 8.44 1.97
N TYR A 36 -4.71 8.74 2.91
CA TYR A 36 -5.59 7.73 3.50
C TYR A 36 -6.54 7.12 2.46
N PRO A 37 -7.17 7.89 1.55
CA PRO A 37 -7.96 7.31 0.47
C PRO A 37 -7.16 6.39 -0.45
N GLY A 38 -5.92 6.77 -0.78
CA GLY A 38 -5.00 5.92 -1.54
C GLY A 38 -4.71 4.60 -0.82
N MET A 39 -4.30 4.69 0.45
CA MET A 39 -3.99 3.51 1.26
C MET A 39 -5.20 2.60 1.49
N HIS A 40 -6.41 3.14 1.65
CA HIS A 40 -7.62 2.31 1.71
C HIS A 40 -7.80 1.46 0.46
N LYS A 41 -7.56 2.02 -0.74
CA LYS A 41 -7.63 1.24 -1.99
C LYS A 41 -6.53 0.17 -2.04
N VAL A 42 -5.32 0.49 -1.59
CA VAL A 42 -4.20 -0.45 -1.49
C VAL A 42 -4.58 -1.65 -0.61
N LEU A 43 -5.10 -1.38 0.59
CA LEU A 43 -5.48 -2.41 1.55
C LEU A 43 -6.67 -3.24 1.07
N GLN A 44 -7.63 -2.64 0.37
CA GLN A 44 -8.71 -3.38 -0.27
C GLN A 44 -8.21 -4.31 -1.37
N ALA A 45 -7.23 -3.88 -2.18
CA ALA A 45 -6.62 -4.74 -3.19
C ALA A 45 -5.83 -5.89 -2.54
N ALA A 46 -5.05 -5.59 -1.50
CA ALA A 46 -4.32 -6.59 -0.73
C ALA A 46 -5.25 -7.61 -0.06
N GLY A 47 -6.38 -7.17 0.50
CA GLY A 47 -7.38 -8.04 1.13
C GLY A 47 -8.06 -9.02 0.15
N ARG A 48 -8.00 -8.77 -1.16
CA ARG A 48 -8.51 -9.73 -2.16
C ARG A 48 -7.58 -10.92 -2.38
N LEU A 49 -6.34 -10.85 -1.89
CA LEU A 49 -5.30 -11.87 -2.09
C LEU A 49 -5.50 -13.10 -1.21
N ILE A 50 -6.08 -12.92 -0.01
CA ILE A 50 -6.30 -13.99 0.99
C ILE A 50 -7.79 -13.99 1.34
N ARG A 51 -8.51 -15.05 0.97
CA ARG A 51 -9.95 -15.23 1.18
C ARG A 51 -10.29 -16.48 1.99
N SER A 52 -9.33 -17.38 2.17
CA SER A 52 -9.41 -18.54 3.04
C SER A 52 -8.17 -18.64 3.93
N ASP A 53 -8.22 -19.49 4.95
CA ASP A 53 -7.09 -19.84 5.83
C ASP A 53 -5.97 -20.58 5.11
N SER A 54 -6.31 -21.30 4.03
CA SER A 54 -5.36 -22.01 3.18
C SER A 54 -4.74 -21.16 2.07
N ASP A 55 -5.26 -19.94 1.84
CA ASP A 55 -4.77 -19.07 0.79
C ASP A 55 -3.36 -18.57 1.12
N ARG A 56 -2.46 -18.69 0.15
CA ARG A 56 -1.11 -18.10 0.21
C ARG A 56 -0.95 -17.15 -0.96
N GLY A 57 -0.22 -16.05 -0.74
CA GLY A 57 -0.01 -15.09 -1.81
C GLY A 57 1.12 -14.11 -1.51
N VAL A 58 1.68 -13.57 -2.59
CA VAL A 58 2.67 -12.48 -2.52
C VAL A 58 1.99 -11.16 -2.87
N LEU A 59 2.18 -10.17 -2.01
CA LEU A 59 1.83 -8.77 -2.22
C LEU A 59 3.09 -7.98 -2.58
N LEU A 60 3.12 -7.40 -3.79
CA LEU A 60 4.19 -6.50 -4.21
C LEU A 60 3.71 -5.06 -4.09
N LEU A 61 4.40 -4.28 -3.25
CA LEU A 61 4.18 -2.85 -3.07
C LEU A 61 5.17 -2.08 -3.96
N CYS A 62 4.72 -1.64 -5.14
CA CYS A 62 5.60 -1.10 -6.18
C CYS A 62 5.65 0.43 -6.15
N ASP A 63 6.27 0.99 -5.11
CA ASP A 63 6.57 2.42 -5.02
C ASP A 63 7.49 2.73 -3.82
N ASP A 64 8.44 3.65 -3.97
CA ASP A 64 9.33 4.05 -2.87
C ASP A 64 8.57 4.72 -1.70
N ARG A 65 7.39 5.30 -1.97
CA ARG A 65 6.55 5.95 -0.95
C ARG A 65 6.16 5.00 0.17
N TYR A 66 5.96 3.70 -0.10
CA TYR A 66 5.67 2.72 0.95
C TYR A 66 6.77 2.60 2.00
N GLY A 67 8.00 3.01 1.65
CA GLY A 67 9.13 3.07 2.56
C GLY A 67 9.19 4.33 3.42
N GLN A 68 8.33 5.34 3.18
CA GLN A 68 8.29 6.58 3.95
C GLN A 68 7.42 6.41 5.20
N PRO A 69 7.75 7.04 6.35
CA PRO A 69 7.02 6.87 7.61
C PRO A 69 5.51 7.10 7.50
N GLY A 70 5.09 8.08 6.68
CA GLY A 70 3.68 8.39 6.48
C GLY A 70 2.87 7.28 5.81
N TYR A 71 3.50 6.37 5.06
CA TYR A 71 2.83 5.25 4.40
C TYR A 71 3.10 3.92 5.08
N SER A 72 4.34 3.68 5.54
CA SER A 72 4.68 2.43 6.23
C SER A 72 3.90 2.27 7.54
N GLY A 73 3.64 3.36 8.26
CA GLY A 73 2.80 3.36 9.46
C GLY A 73 1.31 3.08 9.20
N LEU A 74 0.87 3.11 7.95
CA LEU A 74 -0.51 2.80 7.54
C LEU A 74 -0.69 1.35 7.08
N LEU A 75 0.40 0.59 6.96
CA LEU A 75 0.31 -0.84 6.66
C LEU A 75 -0.04 -1.62 7.93
N PRO A 76 -0.77 -2.75 7.81
CA PRO A 76 -1.09 -3.57 8.96
C PRO A 76 0.18 -4.05 9.69
N PRO A 77 0.19 -4.06 11.03
CA PRO A 77 1.41 -4.36 11.81
C PRO A 77 1.92 -5.79 11.64
N HIS A 78 1.06 -6.70 11.18
CA HIS A 78 1.44 -8.09 10.89
C HIS A 78 2.12 -8.25 9.52
N TYR A 79 2.14 -7.21 8.67
CA TYR A 79 2.83 -7.26 7.40
C TYR A 79 4.35 -7.15 7.63
N ARG A 80 5.09 -8.14 7.12
CA ARG A 80 6.55 -8.08 7.04
C ARG A 80 6.95 -7.63 5.65
N VAL A 81 7.26 -6.34 5.50
CA VAL A 81 7.65 -5.75 4.21
C VAL A 81 9.16 -5.80 4.06
N THR A 82 9.64 -6.51 3.04
CA THR A 82 11.05 -6.57 2.65
C THR A 82 11.27 -5.67 1.44
N ARG A 83 12.24 -4.76 1.50
CA ARG A 83 12.67 -4.00 0.31
C ARG A 83 13.47 -4.91 -0.60
N ALA A 84 13.15 -4.89 -1.89
CA ALA A 84 13.84 -5.67 -2.91
C ALA A 84 13.91 -4.86 -4.21
N ARG A 85 14.98 -5.05 -5.00
CA ARG A 85 15.19 -4.38 -6.28
C ARG A 85 15.60 -5.39 -7.35
N GLY A 86 15.12 -5.19 -8.58
CA GLY A 86 15.51 -6.00 -9.73
C GLY A 86 15.34 -7.50 -9.48
N ARG A 87 16.45 -8.25 -9.58
CA ARG A 87 16.46 -9.72 -9.45
C ARG A 87 16.17 -10.24 -8.04
N GLU A 88 16.31 -9.41 -7.01
CA GLU A 88 16.00 -9.81 -5.62
C GLU A 88 14.51 -10.19 -5.45
N ILE A 89 13.63 -9.52 -6.21
CA ILE A 89 12.18 -9.76 -6.18
C ILE A 89 11.88 -11.20 -6.59
N GLU A 90 12.50 -11.67 -7.67
CA GLU A 90 12.32 -13.04 -8.16
C GLU A 90 12.82 -14.06 -7.13
N GLY A 91 13.95 -13.77 -6.48
CA GLY A 91 14.50 -14.59 -5.39
C GLY A 91 13.51 -14.77 -4.24
N HIS A 92 12.95 -13.66 -3.73
CA HIS A 92 11.99 -13.70 -2.63
C HIS A 92 10.66 -14.40 -3.02
N ILE A 93 10.19 -14.20 -4.25
CA ILE A 93 8.99 -14.90 -4.74
C ILE A 93 9.25 -16.41 -4.80
N LYS A 94 10.38 -16.83 -5.38
CA LYS A 94 10.76 -18.25 -5.44
C LYS A 94 10.91 -18.86 -4.05
N GLU A 95 11.53 -18.14 -3.12
CA GLU A 95 11.68 -18.58 -1.74
C GLU A 95 10.31 -18.74 -1.05
N PHE A 96 9.40 -17.78 -1.21
CA PHE A 96 8.06 -17.83 -0.62
C PHE A 96 7.27 -19.09 -1.05
N TRP A 97 7.32 -19.40 -2.35
CA TRP A 97 6.63 -20.56 -2.92
C TRP A 97 7.42 -21.87 -2.76
N GLY A 98 8.75 -21.81 -2.62
CA GLY A 98 9.63 -22.97 -2.49
C GLY A 98 9.69 -23.55 -1.07
N ARG A 99 9.15 -22.86 -0.06
CA ARG A 99 9.12 -23.29 1.35
C ARG A 99 8.16 -24.46 1.65
N GLU A 100 7.59 -25.12 0.65
CA GLU A 100 6.80 -26.34 0.79
C GLU A 100 7.38 -27.49 -0.05
N GLN A 101 8.57 -27.93 0.35
CA GLN A 101 9.04 -29.31 0.20
C GLN A 101 9.46 -29.82 1.57
#